data_AF-A0A935T2P5-F1
#
_entry.id   AF-A0A935T2P5-F1
#
_cell.length_a   1.000
_cell.length_b   1.000
_cell.length_c   1.000
_cell.angle_alpha   90.00
_cell.angle_beta   90.00
_cell.angle_gamma   90.00
#
_symmetry.space_group_name_H-M   'P 1'
#
loop_
_entity.id
_entity.type
_entity.pdbx_description
1 polymer ?
#
loop_
_entity_poly.entity_id
_entity_poly.type
_entity_poly.pdbx_seq_one_letter_code
_entity_poly.pdbx_strand_id
1 'polypeptide(L)'
;MASGSKGERAAAGQAGDEVASLVLYGYPECPYCRRVLSAIESLGLDVPLRNTMRDDAANTAVYEATGRETVPVLRIEHRDGSVRWMPESLDIVRYLNERSGSAAQA
;
A
#
# COMPACT_ATOMS: atom_id res chain seq x y z
N MET A 1 18.19 -11.80 33.47
CA MET A 1 17.00 -10.93 33.35
C MET A 1 16.72 -10.81 31.86
N ALA A 2 15.69 -11.50 31.38
CA ALA A 2 15.36 -11.60 29.96
C ALA A 2 14.48 -10.39 29.56
N SER A 3 15.06 -9.40 28.89
CA SER A 3 14.26 -8.37 28.21
C SER A 3 13.67 -8.98 26.95
N GLY A 4 12.35 -9.11 26.99
CA GLY A 4 11.52 -9.73 25.96
C GLY A 4 11.66 -9.07 24.60
N SER A 5 11.66 -9.94 23.59
CA SER A 5 11.46 -9.67 22.19
C SER A 5 10.23 -8.78 21.98
N LYS A 6 10.45 -7.53 21.57
CA LYS A 6 9.39 -6.70 21.01
C LYS A 6 9.07 -7.28 19.62
N GLY A 7 8.13 -8.21 19.61
CA GLY A 7 7.57 -8.77 18.38
C GLY A 7 6.85 -7.66 17.63
N GLU A 8 7.56 -7.02 16.69
CA GLU A 8 7.01 -6.09 15.73
C GLU A 8 6.15 -6.91 14.75
N ARG A 9 4.85 -6.98 15.05
CA ARG A 9 3.85 -7.56 14.15
C ARG A 9 3.56 -6.57 13.03
N ALA A 10 4.41 -6.54 12.03
CA ALA A 10 4.10 -5.99 10.71
C ALA A 10 4.10 -7.15 9.72
N ALA A 11 2.91 -7.67 9.41
CA ALA A 11 2.62 -8.38 8.16
C ALA A 11 1.19 -8.93 8.25
N ALA A 12 0.23 -8.10 7.86
CA ALA A 12 -1.09 -8.59 7.52
C ALA A 12 -0.95 -9.60 6.35
N GLY A 13 -1.30 -10.86 6.63
CA GLY A 13 -1.93 -11.83 5.73
C GLY A 13 -1.19 -12.21 4.45
N GLN A 14 -0.75 -13.47 4.37
CA GLN A 14 -0.16 -14.09 3.19
C GLN A 14 -1.22 -14.60 2.22
N ALA A 15 -1.03 -14.34 0.93
CA ALA A 15 -1.24 -15.31 -0.16
C ALA A 15 -0.52 -14.82 -1.42
N GLY A 16 0.50 -15.56 -1.87
CA GLY A 16 1.01 -15.54 -3.25
C GLY A 16 2.24 -14.68 -3.57
N ASP A 17 2.50 -13.60 -2.84
CA ASP A 17 3.68 -12.77 -3.09
C ASP A 17 4.19 -12.19 -1.77
N GLU A 18 5.48 -12.32 -1.51
CA GLU A 18 6.11 -12.06 -0.21
C GLU A 18 6.29 -10.54 -0.01
N VAL A 19 5.20 -9.79 0.07
CA VAL A 19 5.22 -8.32 0.23
C VAL A 19 5.78 -7.96 1.61
N ALA A 20 6.86 -7.21 1.62
CA ALA A 20 7.50 -6.64 2.80
C ALA A 20 6.76 -5.39 3.31
N SER A 21 6.47 -4.44 2.40
CA SER A 21 5.93 -3.13 2.75
C SER A 21 4.94 -2.63 1.70
N LEU A 22 3.90 -1.91 2.13
CA LEU A 22 2.93 -1.24 1.26
C LEU A 22 2.89 0.24 1.60
N VAL A 23 2.90 1.12 0.62
CA VAL A 23 2.79 2.58 0.83
C VAL A 23 1.87 3.16 -0.23
N LEU A 24 0.84 3.89 0.20
CA LEU A 24 -0.08 4.58 -0.69
C LEU A 24 0.37 6.03 -0.90
N TYR A 25 0.54 6.45 -2.14
CA TYR A 25 0.89 7.81 -2.51
C TYR A 25 -0.36 8.52 -3.03
N GLY A 26 -0.70 9.63 -2.40
CA GLY A 26 -1.90 10.41 -2.70
C GLY A 26 -2.34 11.25 -1.51
N TYR A 27 -3.52 11.85 -1.60
CA TYR A 27 -4.01 12.78 -0.60
C TYR A 27 -5.50 12.55 -0.30
N PRO A 28 -5.94 12.75 0.95
CA PRO A 28 -7.30 12.43 1.38
C PRO A 28 -8.36 13.36 0.76
N GLU A 29 -7.96 14.51 0.20
CA GLU A 29 -8.87 15.39 -0.53
C GLU A 29 -9.32 14.82 -1.89
N CYS A 30 -8.63 13.81 -2.43
CA CYS A 30 -8.99 13.18 -3.70
C CYS A 30 -10.09 12.10 -3.51
N PRO A 31 -11.17 12.11 -4.32
CA PRO A 31 -12.22 11.10 -4.24
C PRO A 31 -11.70 9.67 -4.53
N TYR A 32 -10.74 9.52 -5.44
CA TYR A 32 -10.15 8.23 -5.78
C TYR A 32 -9.27 7.67 -4.64
N CYS A 33 -8.52 8.53 -3.94
CA CYS A 33 -7.71 8.13 -2.80
C CYS A 33 -8.58 7.65 -1.64
N ARG A 34 -9.69 8.35 -1.35
CA ARG A 34 -10.64 7.93 -0.31
C ARG A 34 -11.20 6.53 -0.54
N ARG A 35 -11.44 6.15 -1.80
CA ARG A 35 -11.92 4.79 -2.13
C ARG A 35 -10.91 3.72 -1.73
N VAL A 36 -9.63 3.94 -2.02
CA VAL A 36 -8.54 3.03 -1.65
C VAL A 36 -8.37 2.99 -0.13
N LEU A 37 -8.37 4.15 0.54
CA LEU A 37 -8.27 4.24 1.99
C LEU A 37 -9.40 3.47 2.69
N SER A 38 -10.64 3.66 2.23
CA SER A 38 -11.79 2.92 2.75
C SER A 38 -11.65 1.41 2.55
N ALA A 39 -11.08 0.96 1.43
CA ALA A 39 -10.79 -0.45 1.22
C ALA A 39 -9.69 -0.96 2.18
N ILE A 40 -8.60 -0.21 2.36
CA ILE A 40 -7.53 -0.53 3.32
C ILE A 40 -8.09 -0.68 4.74
N GLU A 41 -8.89 0.28 5.19
CA GLU A 41 -9.55 0.25 6.50
C GLU A 41 -10.52 -0.94 6.61
N SER A 42 -11.35 -1.18 5.60
CA SER A 42 -12.29 -2.31 5.57
C SER A 42 -11.59 -3.66 5.60
N LEU A 43 -10.37 -3.75 5.07
CA LEU A 43 -9.55 -4.95 5.06
C LEU A 43 -8.64 -5.08 6.29
N GLY A 44 -8.63 -4.07 7.18
CA GLY A 44 -7.76 -4.04 8.37
C GLY A 44 -6.26 -4.01 8.04
N LEU A 45 -5.88 -3.43 6.90
CA LEU A 45 -4.48 -3.31 6.48
C LEU A 45 -3.86 -2.02 7.02
N ASP A 46 -2.62 -2.10 7.51
CA ASP A 46 -1.84 -0.92 7.89
C ASP A 46 -1.00 -0.47 6.69
N VAL A 47 -1.50 0.53 5.95
CA VAL A 47 -0.82 1.10 4.78
C VAL A 47 -0.62 2.60 4.99
N PRO A 48 0.62 3.07 5.17
CA PRO A 48 0.90 4.50 5.30
C PRO A 48 0.54 5.27 4.02
N LEU A 49 -0.13 6.41 4.22
CA LEU A 49 -0.45 7.38 3.16
C LEU A 49 0.62 8.47 3.10
N ARG A 50 1.22 8.66 1.92
CA ARG A 50 2.20 9.71 1.63
C ARG A 50 1.59 10.79 0.72
N ASN A 51 1.52 12.01 1.24
CA ASN A 51 0.87 13.12 0.55
C ASN A 51 1.77 13.73 -0.54
N THR A 52 1.50 13.40 -1.80
CA THR A 52 2.25 13.91 -2.96
C THR A 52 2.03 15.40 -3.23
N MET A 53 0.98 16.04 -2.68
CA MET A 53 0.80 17.49 -2.80
C MET A 53 1.62 18.29 -1.78
N ARG A 54 2.02 17.66 -0.68
CA ARG A 54 2.77 18.30 0.42
C ARG A 54 4.22 17.88 0.50
N ASP A 55 4.57 16.77 -0.15
CA ASP A 55 5.87 16.13 -0.11
C ASP A 55 6.36 15.97 -1.56
N ASP A 56 7.24 16.88 -1.98
CA ASP A 56 7.82 16.88 -3.33
C ASP A 56 8.61 15.59 -3.62
N ALA A 57 9.19 14.97 -2.59
CA ALA A 57 9.89 13.70 -2.75
C ALA A 57 8.90 12.57 -3.07
N ALA A 58 7.71 12.58 -2.48
CA ALA A 58 6.64 11.64 -2.79
C ALA A 58 6.08 11.84 -4.21
N ASN A 59 5.92 13.09 -4.65
CA ASN A 59 5.55 13.40 -6.03
C ASN A 59 6.63 12.90 -7.02
N THR A 60 7.89 13.24 -6.75
CA THR A 60 9.03 12.83 -7.59
C THR A 60 9.11 11.31 -7.68
N ALA A 61 8.99 10.58 -6.57
CA ALA A 61 9.03 9.12 -6.57
C ALA A 61 7.92 8.49 -7.42
N VAL A 62 6.71 9.06 -7.38
CA VAL A 62 5.59 8.61 -8.22
C VAL A 62 5.86 8.90 -9.70
N TYR A 63 6.38 10.08 -10.01
CA TYR A 63 6.73 10.47 -11.38
C TYR A 63 7.86 9.62 -11.94
N GLU A 64 8.93 9.38 -11.18
CA GLU A 64 10.04 8.53 -11.59
C GLU A 64 9.62 7.07 -11.81
N ALA A 65 8.70 6.58 -10.97
CA ALA A 65 8.25 5.20 -11.05
C ALA A 65 7.20 4.94 -12.14
N THR A 66 6.27 5.88 -12.36
CA THR A 66 5.12 5.68 -13.27
C THR A 66 5.18 6.54 -14.53
N GLY A 67 6.12 7.48 -14.59
CA GLY A 67 6.22 8.49 -15.64
C GLY A 67 5.10 9.53 -15.62
N ARG A 68 4.25 9.52 -14.58
CA ARG A 68 3.06 10.36 -14.46
C ARG A 68 2.85 10.78 -13.01
N GLU A 69 2.27 11.96 -12.81
CA GLU A 69 1.90 12.47 -11.48
C GLU A 69 0.47 12.08 -11.07
N THR A 70 -0.07 11.00 -11.66
CA THR A 70 -1.45 10.56 -11.44
C THR A 70 -1.56 9.79 -10.14
N VAL A 71 -2.36 10.29 -9.21
CA VAL A 71 -2.69 9.63 -7.94
C VAL A 71 -4.11 9.03 -7.96
N PRO A 72 -4.40 7.99 -7.17
CA PRO A 72 -3.54 7.31 -6.18
C PRO A 72 -2.55 6.33 -6.80
N VAL A 73 -1.34 6.22 -6.24
CA VAL A 73 -0.35 5.21 -6.61
C VAL A 73 0.02 4.36 -5.42
N LEU A 74 -0.10 3.04 -5.52
CA LEU A 74 0.38 2.11 -4.49
C LEU A 74 1.79 1.64 -4.82
N ARG A 75 2.71 1.79 -3.88
CA ARG A 75 4.03 1.17 -3.88
C ARG A 75 3.96 -0.13 -3.08
N ILE A 76 4.38 -1.21 -3.72
CA ILE A 76 4.42 -2.56 -3.18
C ILE A 76 5.88 -2.98 -3.17
N GLU A 77 6.43 -3.19 -1.99
CA GLU A 77 7.80 -3.67 -1.80
C GLU A 77 7.76 -5.14 -1.44
N HIS A 78 8.47 -5.95 -2.22
CA HIS A 78 8.56 -7.39 -2.06
C HIS A 78 9.80 -7.74 -1.22
N ARG A 79 9.78 -8.87 -0.50
CA ARG A 79 10.91 -9.34 0.32
C ARG A 79 12.14 -9.71 -0.51
N ASP A 80 11.93 -10.07 -1.77
CA ASP A 80 13.01 -10.28 -2.75
C ASP A 80 13.79 -8.98 -3.07
N GLY A 81 13.28 -7.82 -2.65
CA GLY A 81 13.85 -6.50 -2.94
C GLY A 81 13.25 -5.83 -4.18
N SER A 82 12.39 -6.55 -4.90
CA SER A 82 11.62 -5.99 -6.01
C SER A 82 10.60 -4.95 -5.52
N VAL A 83 10.49 -3.81 -6.21
CA VAL A 83 9.50 -2.76 -5.91
C VAL A 83 8.58 -2.59 -7.11
N ARG A 84 7.28 -2.69 -6.86
CA ARG A 84 6.22 -2.53 -7.86
C ARG A 84 5.37 -1.31 -7.56
N TRP A 85 5.01 -0.59 -8.61
CA TRP A 85 4.17 0.61 -8.51
C TRP A 85 2.88 0.41 -9.30
N MET A 86 1.75 0.80 -8.73
CA MET A 86 0.42 0.59 -9.30
C MET A 86 -0.37 1.91 -9.27
N PRO A 87 -0.56 2.60 -10.40
CA PRO A 87 -1.19 3.93 -10.45
C PRO A 87 -2.73 3.91 -10.58
N GLU A 88 -3.36 2.75 -10.73
CA GLU A 88 -4.82 2.68 -10.92
C GLU A 88 -5.56 2.39 -9.62
N SER A 89 -6.41 3.33 -9.18
CA SER A 89 -7.24 3.18 -7.97
C SER A 89 -8.08 1.91 -7.97
N LEU A 90 -8.62 1.51 -9.14
CA LEU A 90 -9.41 0.29 -9.30
C LEU A 90 -8.53 -0.95 -9.10
N ASP A 91 -7.41 -1.05 -9.81
CA ASP A 91 -6.44 -2.16 -9.64
C ASP A 91 -5.91 -2.25 -8.22
N ILE A 92 -5.61 -1.12 -7.56
CA ILE A 92 -5.17 -1.10 -6.16
C ILE A 92 -6.25 -1.73 -5.27
N VAL A 93 -7.51 -1.31 -5.40
CA VAL A 93 -8.60 -1.89 -4.60
C VAL A 93 -8.75 -3.37 -4.89
N ARG A 94 -8.69 -3.79 -6.16
CA ARG A 94 -8.77 -5.21 -6.53
C ARG A 94 -7.62 -6.00 -5.92
N TYR A 95 -6.38 -5.53 -6.06
CA TYR A 95 -5.19 -6.15 -5.49
C TYR A 95 -5.28 -6.30 -3.97
N LEU A 96 -5.67 -5.24 -3.26
CA LEU A 96 -5.86 -5.29 -1.81
C LEU A 96 -6.96 -6.28 -1.42
N ASN A 97 -8.06 -6.30 -2.18
CA ASN A 97 -9.18 -7.20 -1.93
C ASN A 97 -8.84 -8.66 -2.25
N GLU A 98 -8.08 -8.94 -3.30
CA GLU A 98 -7.58 -10.28 -3.62
C GLU A 98 -6.60 -10.77 -2.54
N ARG A 99 -5.69 -9.89 -2.11
CA ARG A 99 -4.72 -10.17 -1.04
C ARG A 99 -5.40 -10.47 0.30
N SER A 100 -6.41 -9.69 0.68
CA SER A 100 -7.10 -9.86 1.96
C SER A 100 -8.27 -10.86 1.90
N GLY A 101 -8.93 -10.99 0.74
CA GLY A 101 -10.05 -11.91 0.50
C GLY A 101 -9.60 -13.37 0.33
N SER A 102 -8.33 -13.61 0.02
CA SER A 102 -7.71 -14.94 0.15
C SER A 102 -7.67 -15.43 1.62
N ALA A 103 -7.87 -14.54 2.60
CA ALA A 103 -8.03 -14.91 4.02
C ALA A 103 -9.51 -15.08 4.45
N ALA A 104 -10.47 -14.84 3.54
CA ALA A 104 -11.91 -14.96 3.80
C ALA A 104 -12.58 -15.96 2.87
N GLN A 105 -12.07 -17.20 2.83
CA GLN A 105 -12.85 -18.36 2.41
C GLN A 105 -12.59 -19.55 3.34
N ALA A 106 -13.35 -19.61 4.44
CA ALA A 106 -13.86 -20.83 5.08
C ALA A 106 -14.95 -20.46 6.09
#